data_AF-A0A6P1NUQ4-F1
#
_entry.id   AF-A0A6P1NUQ4-F1
#
_cell.length_a   1.000
_cell.length_b   1.000
_cell.length_c   1.000
_cell.angle_alpha   90.00
_cell.angle_beta   90.00
_cell.angle_gamma   90.00
#
_symmetry.space_group_name_H-M   'P 1'
#
loop_
_entity.id
_entity.type
_entity.pdbx_description
1 polymer ?
#
loop_
_entity_poly.entity_id
_entity_poly.type
_entity_poly.pdbx_seq_one_letter_code
_entity_poly.pdbx_strand_id
1 'polypeptide(L)'
;MINRLFQILSFLIFGLTSSGCTVDYLDYYQHLESPDGKFNYCLYSDVGIGDPGFYVLKLEKGINPEELPIKWSFKDGISDRDDNWIRSRTVLYNYDEASLFTSNPSIELKDNRFLVFSRGGYQMGLYDIKLDNDTINSVSPWNEWYSQSTLSTNDKDKEEEEYGKWIERNLDIPIKSYIKNNQQ
;
A
#
# COMPACT_ATOMS: atom_id res chain seq x y z
N MET A 1 -51.96 0.17 20.94
CA MET A 1 -51.33 -0.45 19.75
C MET A 1 -49.99 0.20 19.36
N ILE A 2 -49.74 1.48 19.70
CA ILE A 2 -48.51 2.24 19.39
C ILE A 2 -47.24 1.70 20.07
N ASN A 3 -47.36 1.05 21.24
CA ASN A 3 -46.22 0.61 22.05
C ASN A 3 -45.42 -0.57 21.44
N ARG A 4 -46.06 -1.42 20.61
CA ARG A 4 -45.38 -2.55 19.96
C ARG A 4 -44.57 -2.13 18.73
N LEU A 5 -45.04 -1.12 17.99
CA LEU A 5 -44.33 -0.61 16.81
C LEU A 5 -43.02 0.08 17.20
N PHE A 6 -43.04 0.83 18.31
CA PHE A 6 -41.84 1.49 18.84
C PHE A 6 -40.80 0.48 19.34
N GLN A 7 -41.24 -0.57 20.06
CA GLN A 7 -40.34 -1.66 20.50
C GLN A 7 -39.69 -2.40 19.31
N ILE A 8 -40.46 -2.71 18.26
CA ILE A 8 -39.92 -3.36 17.05
C ILE A 8 -38.90 -2.46 16.34
N LEU A 9 -39.18 -1.15 16.26
CA LEU A 9 -38.26 -0.18 15.64
C LEU A 9 -36.97 -0.03 16.46
N SER A 10 -37.05 -0.01 17.80
CA SER A 10 -35.88 0.03 18.68
C SER A 10 -35.02 -1.23 18.58
N PHE A 11 -35.63 -2.42 18.47
CA PHE A 11 -34.89 -3.68 18.26
C PHE A 11 -34.21 -3.74 16.89
N LEU A 12 -34.84 -3.21 15.84
CA LEU A 12 -34.25 -3.12 14.49
C LEU A 12 -33.05 -2.18 14.44
N ILE A 13 -33.13 -1.02 15.09
CA ILE A 13 -32.02 -0.06 15.18
C ILE A 13 -30.87 -0.66 16.00
N PHE A 14 -31.14 -1.36 17.11
CA PHE A 14 -30.11 -2.00 17.92
C PHE A 14 -29.43 -3.17 17.18
N GLY A 15 -30.19 -3.98 16.43
CA GLY A 15 -29.68 -5.07 15.62
C GLY A 15 -28.81 -4.62 14.44
N LEU A 16 -29.07 -3.44 13.88
CA LEU A 16 -28.24 -2.83 12.84
C LEU A 16 -26.93 -2.24 13.40
N THR A 17 -26.91 -1.79 14.67
CA THR A 17 -25.69 -1.28 15.31
C THR A 17 -24.74 -2.38 15.81
N SER A 18 -25.20 -3.62 15.95
CA SER A 18 -24.37 -4.75 16.42
C SER A 18 -23.61 -5.47 15.29
N SER A 19 -23.94 -5.19 14.03
CA SER A 19 -23.27 -5.77 12.87
C SER A 19 -22.19 -4.79 12.41
N GLY A 20 -21.00 -4.87 13.02
CA GLY A 20 -19.84 -4.12 12.53
C GLY A 20 -19.64 -4.44 11.06
N CYS A 21 -19.70 -3.42 10.19
CA CYS A 21 -19.46 -3.61 8.76
C CYS A 21 -18.00 -4.04 8.61
N THR A 22 -17.77 -5.27 8.15
CA THR A 22 -16.43 -5.78 7.81
C THR A 22 -16.23 -5.63 6.32
N VAL A 23 -15.12 -5.05 5.92
CA VAL A 23 -14.69 -4.95 4.51
C VAL A 23 -13.36 -5.66 4.35
N ASP A 24 -13.00 -6.00 3.12
CA ASP A 24 -11.64 -6.43 2.82
C ASP A 24 -10.67 -5.30 3.12
N TYR A 25 -9.57 -5.61 3.79
CA TYR A 25 -8.58 -4.58 4.15
C TYR A 25 -7.64 -4.24 3.00
N LEU A 26 -7.41 -5.20 2.09
CA LEU A 26 -6.47 -5.05 0.99
C LEU A 26 -7.22 -5.13 -0.34
N ASP A 27 -7.17 -4.05 -1.11
CA ASP A 27 -7.68 -3.99 -2.47
C ASP A 27 -6.58 -4.43 -3.44
N TYR A 28 -6.85 -5.50 -4.18
CA TYR A 28 -5.91 -6.09 -5.13
C TYR A 28 -5.79 -5.26 -6.42
N TYR A 29 -4.55 -5.05 -6.89
CA TYR A 29 -4.26 -4.40 -8.17
C TYR A 29 -3.71 -5.37 -9.22
N GLN A 30 -2.63 -6.08 -8.89
CA GLN A 30 -1.95 -6.99 -9.82
C GLN A 30 -0.99 -7.94 -9.09
N HIS A 31 -0.47 -8.91 -9.82
CA HIS A 31 0.66 -9.72 -9.36
C HIS A 31 1.62 -10.08 -10.50
N LEU A 32 2.84 -10.47 -10.12
CA LEU A 32 3.88 -11.02 -10.98
C LEU A 32 4.42 -12.31 -10.39
N GLU A 33 4.61 -13.34 -11.21
CA GLU A 33 5.27 -14.57 -10.78
C GLU A 33 6.77 -14.31 -10.56
N SER A 34 7.31 -14.84 -9.46
CA SER A 34 8.74 -14.79 -9.17
C SER A 34 9.56 -15.58 -10.22
N PRO A 35 10.85 -15.23 -10.45
CA PRO A 35 11.69 -15.91 -11.43
C PRO A 35 11.84 -17.43 -11.24
N ASP A 36 11.79 -17.90 -9.99
CA ASP A 36 11.89 -19.33 -9.66
C ASP A 36 10.52 -20.03 -9.57
N GLY A 37 9.44 -19.27 -9.82
CA GLY A 37 8.07 -19.75 -9.83
C GLY A 37 7.54 -20.20 -8.47
N LYS A 38 8.19 -19.86 -7.34
CA LYS A 38 7.75 -20.28 -6.00
C LYS A 38 6.82 -19.28 -5.32
N PHE A 39 6.92 -18.02 -5.70
CA PHE A 39 6.16 -16.92 -5.11
C PHE A 39 5.45 -16.10 -6.19
N ASN A 40 4.43 -15.37 -5.76
CA ASN A 40 3.87 -14.23 -6.47
C ASN A 40 4.20 -12.96 -5.70
N TYR A 41 4.64 -11.92 -6.40
CA TYR A 41 4.71 -10.56 -5.87
C TYR A 41 3.41 -9.86 -6.20
N CYS A 42 2.67 -9.42 -5.19
CA CYS A 42 1.29 -8.98 -5.31
C CYS A 42 1.15 -7.55 -4.78
N LEU A 43 0.56 -6.67 -5.57
CA LEU A 43 0.32 -5.27 -5.23
C LEU A 43 -1.09 -5.08 -4.70
N TYR A 44 -1.18 -4.43 -3.54
CA TYR A 44 -2.43 -4.06 -2.89
C TYR A 44 -2.41 -2.59 -2.47
N SER A 45 -3.58 -1.97 -2.31
CA SER A 45 -3.74 -0.81 -1.43
C SER A 45 -4.49 -1.20 -0.16
N ASP A 46 -4.23 -0.52 0.96
CA ASP A 46 -5.12 -0.64 2.11
C ASP A 46 -6.42 0.14 1.91
N VAL A 47 -7.48 -0.36 2.55
CA VAL A 47 -8.74 0.37 2.71
C VAL A 47 -8.57 1.36 3.87
N GLY A 48 -7.65 2.30 3.71
CA GLY A 48 -7.47 3.43 4.61
C GLY A 48 -8.52 4.50 4.32
N ILE A 49 -9.43 4.77 5.27
CA ILE A 49 -10.27 5.97 5.21
C ILE A 49 -9.36 7.17 5.47
N GLY A 50 -8.83 7.78 4.40
CA GLY A 50 -7.93 8.92 4.46
C GLY A 50 -6.82 8.77 3.44
N ASP A 51 -5.71 8.18 3.88
CA ASP A 51 -4.42 8.27 3.19
C ASP A 51 -4.03 6.93 2.57
N PRO A 52 -3.70 6.88 1.27
CA PRO A 52 -3.44 5.62 0.57
C PRO A 52 -2.10 4.99 0.99
N GLY A 53 -2.18 3.75 1.47
CA GLY A 53 -1.03 2.86 1.63
C GLY A 53 -0.99 1.79 0.53
N PHE A 54 0.20 1.50 0.02
CA PHE A 54 0.45 0.46 -0.98
C PHE A 54 1.39 -0.60 -0.44
N TYR A 55 0.98 -1.87 -0.53
CA TYR A 55 1.77 -3.02 -0.12
C TYR A 55 2.18 -3.83 -1.33
N VAL A 56 3.44 -4.25 -1.38
CA VAL A 56 3.90 -5.34 -2.24
C VAL A 56 4.18 -6.54 -1.35
N LEU A 57 3.35 -7.57 -1.48
CA LEU A 57 3.45 -8.80 -0.70
C LEU A 57 4.11 -9.91 -1.52
N LYS A 58 5.00 -10.66 -0.90
CA LYS A 58 5.59 -11.91 -1.43
C LYS A 58 4.76 -13.08 -0.91
N LEU A 59 3.84 -13.56 -1.74
CA LEU A 59 2.92 -14.65 -1.42
C LEU A 59 3.44 -15.98 -1.98
N GLU A 60 3.26 -17.06 -1.22
CA GLU A 60 3.52 -18.42 -1.70
C GLU A 60 2.60 -18.74 -2.90
N LYS A 61 3.09 -19.45 -3.93
CA LYS A 61 2.34 -19.72 -5.19
C LYS A 61 0.93 -20.31 -4.98
N GLY A 62 0.72 -21.07 -3.92
CA GLY A 62 -0.57 -21.69 -3.61
C GLY A 62 -1.63 -20.74 -3.06
N ILE A 63 -1.28 -19.49 -2.75
CA ILE A 63 -2.20 -18.48 -2.22
C ILE A 63 -2.83 -17.72 -3.38
N ASN A 64 -4.17 -17.63 -3.39
CA ASN A 64 -4.90 -16.80 -4.34
C ASN A 64 -4.75 -15.33 -3.95
N PRO A 65 -4.10 -14.47 -4.77
CA PRO A 65 -3.87 -13.08 -4.42
C PRO A 65 -5.15 -12.24 -4.40
N GLU A 66 -6.21 -12.64 -5.08
CA GLU A 66 -7.47 -11.89 -5.16
C GLU A 66 -8.41 -12.18 -3.98
N GLU A 67 -8.15 -13.26 -3.23
CA GLU A 67 -9.04 -13.76 -2.17
C GLU A 67 -8.31 -13.89 -0.83
N LEU A 68 -7.73 -12.78 -0.34
CA LEU A 68 -7.09 -12.77 0.96
C LEU A 68 -8.14 -12.64 2.09
N PRO A 69 -8.12 -13.52 3.11
CA PRO A 69 -9.11 -13.50 4.19
C PRO A 69 -8.79 -12.44 5.26
N ILE A 70 -8.43 -11.22 4.85
CA ILE A 70 -8.01 -10.13 5.73
C ILE A 70 -9.13 -9.10 5.79
N LYS A 71 -9.82 -9.08 6.91
CA LYS A 71 -10.96 -8.17 7.12
C LYS A 71 -10.57 -7.02 8.04
N TRP A 72 -11.04 -5.84 7.70
CA TRP A 72 -11.02 -4.67 8.56
C TRP A 72 -12.44 -4.38 9.05
N SER A 73 -12.56 -3.95 10.30
CA SER A 73 -13.83 -3.46 10.85
C SER A 73 -13.65 -2.07 11.45
N PHE A 74 -14.69 -1.26 11.37
CA PHE A 74 -14.70 0.08 11.96
C PHE A 74 -14.47 0.09 13.48
N LYS A 75 -14.86 -0.98 14.17
CA LYS A 75 -14.80 -1.09 15.62
C LYS A 75 -13.43 -1.54 16.11
N ASP A 76 -12.90 -2.58 15.47
CA ASP A 76 -11.76 -3.34 15.99
C ASP A 76 -10.52 -3.23 15.06
N GLY A 77 -10.62 -2.55 13.92
CA GLY A 77 -9.53 -2.45 12.94
C GLY A 77 -9.23 -3.78 12.27
N ILE A 78 -7.96 -3.97 11.86
CA ILE A 78 -7.41 -5.28 11.50
C ILE A 78 -6.98 -6.04 12.77
N SER A 79 -7.06 -7.36 12.75
CA SER A 79 -6.58 -8.16 13.88
C SER A 79 -5.04 -8.22 13.92
N ASP A 80 -4.44 -8.35 15.11
CA ASP A 80 -2.99 -8.50 15.27
C ASP A 80 -2.43 -9.68 14.45
N ARG A 81 -3.21 -10.77 14.34
CA ARG A 81 -2.81 -11.93 13.54
C ARG A 81 -2.67 -11.55 12.06
N ASP A 82 -3.64 -10.82 11.54
CA ASP A 82 -3.68 -10.45 10.13
C ASP A 82 -2.64 -9.35 9.84
N ASP A 83 -2.45 -8.38 10.75
CA ASP A 83 -1.37 -7.38 10.67
C ASP A 83 0.01 -8.05 10.61
N ASN A 84 0.29 -8.99 11.52
CA ASN A 84 1.54 -9.74 11.52
C ASN A 84 1.71 -10.59 10.25
N TRP A 85 0.61 -11.15 9.72
CA TRP A 85 0.63 -11.91 8.48
C TRP A 85 1.04 -11.02 7.30
N ILE A 86 0.48 -9.81 7.20
CA ILE A 86 0.83 -8.81 6.18
C ILE A 86 2.30 -8.39 6.32
N ARG A 87 2.71 -7.98 7.53
CA ARG A 87 4.08 -7.54 7.81
C ARG A 87 5.12 -8.57 7.44
N SER A 88 4.88 -9.84 7.78
CA SER A 88 5.78 -10.96 7.48
C SER A 88 5.98 -11.24 5.99
N ARG A 89 5.05 -10.76 5.14
CA ARG A 89 5.06 -10.97 3.68
C ARG A 89 5.35 -9.70 2.90
N THR A 90 5.43 -8.56 3.56
CA THR A 90 5.69 -7.26 2.92
C THR A 90 7.14 -7.19 2.48
N VAL A 91 7.37 -6.95 1.19
CA VAL A 91 8.70 -6.68 0.64
C VAL A 91 8.89 -5.21 0.26
N LEU A 92 7.81 -4.50 -0.02
CA LEU A 92 7.79 -3.04 -0.15
C LEU A 92 6.50 -2.51 0.46
N TYR A 93 6.58 -1.37 1.15
CA TYR A 93 5.42 -0.65 1.67
C TYR A 93 5.63 0.85 1.50
N ASN A 94 4.61 1.52 1.01
CA ASN A 94 4.68 2.95 0.70
C ASN A 94 3.33 3.61 0.98
N TYR A 95 3.34 4.60 1.87
CA TYR A 95 2.18 5.34 2.37
C TYR A 95 2.30 6.83 2.06
N ASP A 96 1.21 7.48 1.63
CA ASP A 96 1.20 8.89 1.24
C ASP A 96 0.11 9.69 1.95
N GLU A 97 0.50 10.55 2.90
CA GLU A 97 -0.42 11.34 3.72
C GLU A 97 -1.05 12.52 2.96
N ALA A 98 -0.41 13.05 1.92
CA ALA A 98 -1.02 14.09 1.09
C ALA A 98 -1.86 13.52 -0.06
N SER A 99 -1.90 12.21 -0.21
CA SER A 99 -2.50 11.52 -1.35
C SER A 99 -1.95 11.97 -2.71
N LEU A 100 -0.74 12.55 -2.76
CA LEU A 100 -0.11 13.06 -3.97
C LEU A 100 0.68 11.97 -4.69
N PHE A 101 0.68 11.99 -6.03
CA PHE A 101 1.35 10.99 -6.86
C PHE A 101 0.89 9.54 -6.60
N THR A 102 -0.38 9.34 -6.26
CA THR A 102 -0.95 8.03 -5.87
C THR A 102 -1.62 7.28 -7.01
N SER A 103 -1.71 7.88 -8.20
CA SER A 103 -2.39 7.31 -9.35
C SER A 103 -1.60 6.18 -10.03
N ASN A 104 -2.32 5.28 -10.71
CA ASN A 104 -1.77 4.20 -11.54
C ASN A 104 -0.67 3.36 -10.84
N PRO A 105 -0.92 2.83 -9.62
CA PRO A 105 0.07 2.05 -8.90
C PRO A 105 0.36 0.75 -9.66
N SER A 106 1.65 0.41 -9.76
CA SER A 106 2.07 -0.80 -10.46
C SER A 106 3.34 -1.42 -9.94
N ILE A 107 3.51 -2.71 -10.23
CA ILE A 107 4.77 -3.42 -10.04
C ILE A 107 5.29 -3.95 -11.37
N GLU A 108 6.60 -3.97 -11.54
CA GLU A 108 7.29 -4.50 -12.73
C GLU A 108 8.50 -5.33 -12.29
N LEU A 109 8.76 -6.44 -12.99
CA LEU A 109 9.96 -7.24 -12.80
C LEU A 109 10.95 -6.96 -13.94
N LYS A 110 12.09 -6.35 -13.61
CA LYS A 110 13.17 -6.03 -14.54
C LYS A 110 14.32 -7.02 -14.42
N ASP A 111 14.79 -7.51 -15.56
CA ASP A 111 15.92 -8.44 -15.67
C ASP A 111 15.77 -9.68 -14.78
N ASN A 112 14.54 -10.16 -14.55
CA ASN A 112 14.23 -11.27 -13.64
C ASN A 112 14.84 -11.15 -12.23
N ARG A 113 15.06 -9.92 -11.75
CA ARG A 113 15.75 -9.67 -10.47
C ARG A 113 15.18 -8.49 -9.71
N PHE A 114 14.91 -7.40 -10.39
CA PHE A 114 14.55 -6.14 -9.75
C PHE A 114 13.03 -5.98 -9.78
N LEU A 115 12.40 -6.10 -8.62
CA LEU A 115 10.99 -5.80 -8.45
C LEU A 115 10.84 -4.31 -8.15
N VAL A 116 10.21 -3.58 -9.05
CA VAL A 116 10.04 -2.13 -8.95
C VAL A 116 8.57 -1.82 -8.69
N PHE A 117 8.30 -1.09 -7.62
CA PHE A 117 7.00 -0.49 -7.36
C PHE A 117 6.97 0.96 -7.89
N SER A 118 5.89 1.31 -8.59
CA SER A 118 5.70 2.64 -9.19
C SER A 118 4.30 3.17 -8.92
N ARG A 119 4.17 4.50 -8.80
CA ARG A 119 2.89 5.24 -8.78
C ARG A 119 3.12 6.69 -9.18
N GLY A 120 2.09 7.38 -9.65
CA GLY A 120 2.15 8.79 -10.02
C GLY A 120 3.17 9.14 -11.11
N GLY A 121 3.62 8.15 -11.90
CA GLY A 121 4.67 8.31 -12.91
C GLY A 121 6.11 8.12 -12.41
N TYR A 122 6.31 7.78 -11.13
CA TYR A 122 7.63 7.59 -10.52
C TYR A 122 7.85 6.16 -10.04
N GLN A 123 9.11 5.72 -10.02
CA GLN A 123 9.53 4.52 -9.28
C GLN A 123 9.68 4.89 -7.81
N MET A 124 8.90 4.24 -6.94
CA MET A 124 8.77 4.57 -5.52
C MET A 124 9.47 3.55 -4.61
N GLY A 125 9.68 2.33 -5.10
CA GLY A 125 10.33 1.28 -4.33
C GLY A 125 11.05 0.28 -5.22
N LEU A 126 12.14 -0.28 -4.72
CA LEU A 126 12.94 -1.31 -5.36
C LEU A 126 13.28 -2.39 -4.35
N TYR A 127 12.90 -3.62 -4.71
CA TYR A 127 13.30 -4.83 -4.02
C TYR A 127 14.21 -5.66 -4.94
N ASP A 128 15.43 -5.97 -4.47
CA ASP A 128 16.37 -6.82 -5.18
C ASP A 128 16.18 -8.28 -4.74
N ILE A 129 15.55 -9.08 -5.61
CA ILE A 129 15.21 -10.48 -5.32
C ILE A 129 16.46 -11.31 -5.03
N LYS A 130 17.60 -10.99 -5.66
CA LYS A 130 18.85 -11.72 -5.45
C LYS A 130 19.40 -11.50 -4.04
N LEU A 131 19.18 -10.31 -3.48
CA LEU A 131 19.63 -9.93 -2.15
C LEU A 131 18.58 -10.16 -1.07
N ASP A 132 17.33 -10.41 -1.45
CA ASP A 132 16.18 -10.53 -0.55
C ASP A 132 16.02 -9.27 0.33
N ASN A 133 16.16 -8.08 -0.27
CA ASN A 133 16.21 -6.80 0.45
C ASN A 133 15.49 -5.66 -0.29
N ASP A 134 14.82 -4.78 0.45
CA ASP A 134 14.18 -3.55 -0.03
C ASP A 134 15.21 -2.41 -0.19
N THR A 135 16.08 -2.59 -1.19
CA THR A 135 17.25 -1.75 -1.44
C THR A 135 16.98 -0.24 -1.44
N ILE A 136 15.87 0.20 -2.05
CA ILE A 136 15.47 1.61 -2.05
C ILE A 136 13.97 1.64 -1.79
N ASN A 137 13.57 2.07 -0.59
CA ASN A 137 12.19 2.12 -0.18
C ASN A 137 12.01 3.22 0.87
N SER A 138 11.08 4.15 0.63
CA SER A 138 10.64 5.11 1.66
C SER A 138 9.23 4.74 2.06
N VAL A 139 9.05 4.40 3.35
CA VAL A 139 7.76 3.97 3.89
C VAL A 139 6.73 5.08 3.83
N SER A 140 7.13 6.33 4.08
CA SER A 140 6.25 7.48 3.97
C SER A 140 6.98 8.66 3.31
N PRO A 141 7.05 8.69 1.97
CA PRO A 141 7.87 9.67 1.27
C PRO A 141 7.39 11.10 1.48
N TRP A 142 6.07 11.32 1.60
CA TRP A 142 5.54 12.65 1.90
C TRP A 142 6.01 13.14 3.27
N ASN A 143 5.90 12.31 4.32
CA ASN A 143 6.35 12.69 5.66
C ASN A 143 7.87 12.93 5.71
N GLU A 144 8.64 12.10 5.00
CA GLU A 144 10.09 12.25 4.89
C GLU A 144 10.46 13.58 4.23
N TRP A 145 9.85 13.90 3.09
CA TRP A 145 10.03 15.19 2.40
C TRP A 145 9.58 16.37 3.27
N TYR A 146 8.37 16.29 3.83
CA TYR A 146 7.75 17.37 4.59
C TYR A 146 8.58 17.73 5.82
N SER A 147 9.17 16.74 6.51
CA SER A 147 10.08 16.96 7.65
C SER A 147 11.33 17.79 7.33
N GLN A 148 11.72 17.85 6.05
CA GLN A 148 12.88 18.57 5.53
C GLN A 148 12.49 19.85 4.78
N SER A 149 11.20 20.04 4.52
CA SER A 149 10.66 21.15 3.75
C SER A 149 10.64 22.44 4.57
N THR A 150 10.80 23.57 3.88
CA THR A 150 10.58 24.91 4.48
C THR A 150 9.24 25.51 4.06
N LEU A 151 8.42 24.76 3.30
CA LEU A 151 7.11 25.18 2.87
C LEU A 151 6.15 25.31 4.06
N SER A 152 5.49 26.46 4.13
CA SER A 152 4.27 26.61 4.92
C SER A 152 3.07 26.13 4.10
N THR A 153 2.24 25.29 4.71
CA THR A 153 1.15 24.42 4.21
C THR A 153 0.04 24.99 3.32
N ASN A 154 0.15 26.19 2.77
CA ASN A 154 -0.97 26.87 2.10
C ASN A 154 -0.89 26.92 0.57
N ASP A 155 0.21 26.45 -0.04
CA ASP A 155 0.40 26.43 -1.49
C ASP A 155 0.51 24.99 -2.00
N LYS A 156 -0.64 24.41 -2.34
CA LYS A 156 -0.75 23.00 -2.76
C LYS A 156 -0.03 22.71 -4.07
N ASP A 157 -0.06 23.65 -5.03
CA ASP A 157 0.60 23.48 -6.32
C ASP A 157 2.12 23.43 -6.13
N LYS A 158 2.65 24.32 -5.27
CA LYS A 158 4.07 24.33 -4.93
C LYS A 158 4.49 23.12 -4.10
N GLU A 159 3.63 22.65 -3.20
CA GLU A 159 3.82 21.39 -2.47
C GLU A 159 3.94 20.21 -3.42
N GLU A 160 3.00 20.04 -4.35
CA GLU A 160 3.05 18.97 -5.35
C GLU A 160 4.33 19.05 -6.21
N GLU A 161 4.70 20.25 -6.68
CA GLU A 161 5.91 20.44 -7.47
C GLU A 161 7.20 20.10 -6.70
N GLU A 162 7.35 20.62 -5.48
CA GLU A 162 8.55 20.39 -4.67
C GLU A 162 8.65 18.95 -4.16
N TYR A 163 7.52 18.34 -3.80
CA TYR A 163 7.47 16.94 -3.42
C TYR A 163 7.79 16.03 -4.61
N GLY A 164 7.23 16.30 -5.81
CA GLY A 164 7.54 15.55 -7.02
C GLY A 164 9.03 15.60 -7.38
N LYS A 165 9.67 16.77 -7.26
CA LYS A 165 11.14 16.91 -7.42
C LYS A 165 11.92 16.12 -6.39
N TRP A 166 11.42 16.03 -5.15
CA TRP A 166 12.05 15.24 -4.10
C TRP A 166 11.93 13.74 -4.41
N ILE A 167 10.75 13.26 -4.83
CA ILE A 167 10.54 11.86 -5.26
C ILE A 167 11.52 11.51 -6.38
N GLU A 168 11.61 12.36 -7.40
CA GLU A 168 12.48 12.12 -8.56
C GLU A 168 13.94 11.93 -8.12
N ARG A 169 14.43 12.78 -7.23
CA ARG A 169 15.83 12.79 -6.79
C ARG A 169 16.17 11.68 -5.80
N ASN A 170 15.25 11.32 -4.91
CA ASN A 170 15.52 10.43 -3.78
C ASN A 170 15.04 8.99 -4.00
N LEU A 171 14.08 8.78 -4.90
CA LEU A 171 13.54 7.46 -5.21
C LEU A 171 13.77 7.09 -6.68
N ASP A 172 13.18 7.82 -7.62
CA ASP A 172 13.12 7.39 -9.02
C ASP A 172 14.51 7.32 -9.71
N ILE A 173 15.31 8.39 -9.63
CA ILE A 173 16.67 8.42 -10.19
C ILE A 173 17.59 7.40 -9.50
N PRO A 174 17.61 7.29 -8.16
CA PRO A 174 18.38 6.27 -7.45
C PRO A 174 18.01 4.84 -7.85
N ILE A 175 16.71 4.52 -8.00
CA ILE A 175 16.27 3.18 -8.44
C ILE A 175 16.78 2.90 -9.86
N LYS A 176 16.55 3.81 -10.80
CA LYS A 176 17.04 3.67 -12.19
C LYS A 176 18.56 3.47 -12.24
N SER A 177 19.29 4.23 -11.43
CA SER A 177 20.76 4.15 -11.35
C SER A 177 21.21 2.82 -10.74
N TYR A 178 20.56 2.36 -9.67
CA TYR A 178 20.88 1.09 -9.02
C TYR A 178 20.70 -0.08 -9.98
N ILE A 179 19.56 -0.15 -10.67
CA ILE A 179 19.28 -1.21 -11.65
C ILE A 179 20.37 -1.22 -12.71
N LYS A 180 20.65 -0.07 -13.35
CA LYS A 180 21.67 0.07 -14.39
C LYS A 180 23.05 -0.40 -13.94
N ASN A 181 23.45 -0.08 -12.71
CA ASN A 181 24.77 -0.41 -12.18
C ASN A 181 24.89 -1.88 -11.74
N ASN A 182 23.77 -2.61 -11.61
CA ASN A 182 23.73 -3.97 -11.07
C ASN A 182 23.19 -5.01 -12.07
N GLN A 183 23.14 -4.72 -13.38
CA GLN A 183 22.69 -5.65 -14.43
C GLN A 183 23.65 -6.83 -14.72
N GLN A 184 24.48 -7.21 -13.75
CA GLN A 184 25.45 -8.30 -13.85
C GLN A 184 24.97 -9.58 -13.16
#